data_AF-A0AAE0XDR6-F1
#
_entry.id   AF-A0AAE0XDR6-F1
#
_cell.length_a   1.000
_cell.length_b   1.000
_cell.length_c   1.000
_cell.angle_alpha   90.00
_cell.angle_beta   90.00
_cell.angle_gamma   90.00
#
_symmetry.space_group_name_H-M   'P 1'
#
loop_
_entity.id
_entity.type
_entity.pdbx_description
1 polymer ?
#
loop_
_entity_poly.entity_id
_entity_poly.type
_entity_poly.pdbx_seq_one_letter_code
_entity_poly.pdbx_strand_id
1 'polypeptide(L)'
;MKWLGGSALLSLLVIWTVLTLVGVDPAEGAKGSGSRRRSALQRGSRSGSSSRATTAGARGSRRGARRGRGRGGGKGRGRKRGRAGGRKARVPYWKRNGCEEIYLPMCKGQIPYKHTKLPNQFNHTTQAQVFRKLESLSIYMDNYCSRNLRVLLCSQFLPKCNGRRAPKSPCKSTCLAAKEKCAATLQEMFGIEWDNEFSCEGMSDKRCVGPVKDKKCSNEFPHCTKNRRVHACRGQPFKYGALPNMFGQCHTYDINKQMLQYRSLRRTKCHPQLDFILCGTHTPFCVFDDAPFTFPCKEICQEVRESCEAEYKRLNHNLPWPRKLQCHIYPASDNTQQRCVMPNTTMTYTHGRRG
;
A
#
# COMPACT_ATOMS: atom_id res chain seq x y z
N MET A 1 48.39 50.91 -4.55
CA MET A 1 47.83 50.86 -5.92
C MET A 1 47.15 49.49 -6.05
N LYS A 2 45.81 49.41 -6.02
CA LYS A 2 44.92 49.34 -7.22
C LYS A 2 45.13 48.00 -7.98
N TRP A 3 44.20 47.07 -8.22
CA TRP A 3 42.72 46.98 -8.18
C TRP A 3 42.30 45.49 -8.08
N LEU A 4 41.14 45.24 -7.45
CA LEU A 4 40.31 44.02 -7.54
C LEU A 4 39.34 44.13 -8.73
N GLY A 5 38.92 43.01 -9.31
CA GLY A 5 37.58 42.86 -9.93
C GLY A 5 37.48 43.05 -11.45
N GLY A 6 37.46 41.94 -12.20
CA GLY A 6 37.26 41.95 -13.66
C GLY A 6 36.30 40.89 -14.23
N SER A 7 35.73 40.00 -13.41
CA SER A 7 34.89 38.89 -13.93
C SER A 7 33.39 39.00 -13.61
N ALA A 8 32.96 40.03 -12.86
CA ALA A 8 31.54 40.22 -12.53
C ALA A 8 30.75 41.05 -13.55
N LEU A 9 31.41 41.81 -14.43
CA LEU A 9 30.75 42.71 -15.38
C LEU A 9 30.31 42.05 -16.69
N LEU A 10 30.92 40.92 -17.08
CA LEU A 10 30.52 40.17 -18.28
C LEU A 10 29.29 39.27 -18.04
N SER A 11 29.06 38.82 -16.80
CA SER A 11 27.90 37.98 -16.48
C SER A 11 26.61 38.76 -16.27
N LEU A 12 26.68 40.05 -15.92
CA LEU A 12 25.49 40.90 -15.73
C LEU A 12 24.92 41.43 -17.06
N LEU A 13 25.74 41.57 -18.11
CA LEU A 13 25.29 41.97 -19.45
C LEU A 13 24.47 40.86 -20.15
N VAL A 14 24.79 39.59 -19.92
CA VAL A 14 24.03 38.46 -20.49
C VAL A 14 22.66 38.34 -19.80
N ILE A 15 22.58 38.61 -18.51
CA ILE A 15 21.32 38.56 -17.75
C ILE A 15 20.36 39.70 -18.16
N TRP A 16 20.88 40.90 -18.46
CA TRP A 16 20.05 42.03 -18.90
C TRP A 16 19.52 41.87 -20.34
N THR A 17 20.25 41.14 -21.20
CA THR A 17 19.82 40.86 -22.58
C THR A 17 18.73 39.77 -22.63
N VAL A 18 18.72 38.84 -21.67
CA VAL A 18 17.68 37.79 -21.59
C VAL A 18 16.38 38.32 -20.97
N LEU A 19 16.45 39.23 -19.99
CA LEU A 19 15.25 39.78 -19.32
C LEU A 19 14.41 40.69 -20.23
N THR A 20 15.01 41.38 -21.19
CA THR A 20 14.30 42.24 -22.16
C THR A 20 13.55 41.45 -23.24
N LEU A 21 13.92 40.18 -23.49
CA LEU A 21 13.22 39.31 -24.45
C LEU A 21 11.98 38.60 -23.87
N VAL A 22 11.80 38.59 -22.55
CA VAL A 22 10.67 37.90 -21.88
C VAL A 22 9.66 38.88 -21.26
N GLY A 23 9.85 40.19 -21.43
CA GLY A 23 8.83 41.20 -21.07
C GLY A 23 8.49 41.25 -19.57
N VAL A 24 9.49 41.11 -18.70
CA VAL A 24 9.31 41.21 -17.24
C VAL A 24 10.11 42.41 -16.73
N ASP A 25 9.43 43.54 -16.48
CA ASP A 25 10.03 44.69 -15.82
C ASP A 25 10.11 44.45 -14.29
N PRO A 26 11.29 44.64 -13.66
CA PRO A 26 11.43 44.61 -12.22
C PRO A 26 11.36 46.02 -11.62
N ALA A 27 10.52 46.15 -10.61
CA ALA A 27 10.40 47.24 -9.63
C ALA A 27 9.47 48.42 -9.97
N GLU A 28 8.30 48.43 -9.31
CA GLU A 28 7.91 49.58 -8.49
C GLU A 28 6.98 49.15 -7.35
N GLY A 29 7.32 49.57 -6.14
CA GLY A 29 6.53 49.40 -4.94
C GLY A 29 5.71 50.65 -4.61
N ALA A 30 4.58 50.41 -3.94
CA ALA A 30 3.85 51.30 -3.01
C ALA A 30 3.34 52.68 -3.49
N LYS A 31 2.01 52.78 -3.60
CA LYS A 31 1.08 53.88 -3.21
C LYS A 31 -0.33 53.43 -3.66
N GLY A 32 -1.43 53.51 -2.92
CA GLY A 32 -1.85 54.51 -1.95
C GLY A 32 -2.91 55.41 -2.62
N SER A 33 -4.17 55.35 -2.14
CA SER A 33 -5.37 56.12 -2.56
C SER A 33 -6.06 55.62 -3.85
N GLY A 34 -7.38 55.57 -3.98
CA GLY A 34 -8.48 56.15 -3.22
C GLY A 34 -9.48 56.76 -4.21
N SER A 35 -10.79 56.59 -3.93
CA SER A 35 -11.92 57.33 -4.54
C SER A 35 -12.36 56.87 -5.95
N ARG A 36 -13.63 56.84 -6.35
CA ARG A 36 -14.96 56.96 -5.73
C ARG A 36 -15.97 56.72 -6.87
N ARG A 37 -17.10 56.06 -6.55
CA ARG A 37 -18.49 56.35 -7.00
C ARG A 37 -18.79 56.18 -8.50
N ARG A 38 -19.97 55.74 -8.95
CA ARG A 38 -21.38 55.75 -8.48
C ARG A 38 -22.04 54.46 -9.00
N SER A 39 -22.85 53.73 -8.21
CA SER A 39 -24.32 53.92 -8.03
C SER A 39 -25.08 53.69 -9.35
N ALA A 40 -26.08 52.81 -9.44
CA ALA A 40 -27.31 52.91 -8.66
C ALA A 40 -28.29 51.73 -8.92
N LEU A 41 -29.00 51.36 -7.84
CA LEU A 41 -30.44 51.00 -7.71
C LEU A 41 -30.92 49.69 -8.41
N GLN A 42 -31.76 48.83 -7.80
CA GLN A 42 -32.90 49.05 -6.89
C GLN A 42 -33.16 47.80 -6.01
N ARG A 43 -33.32 47.97 -4.68
CA ARG A 43 -34.56 47.78 -3.86
C ARG A 43 -35.20 46.37 -3.97
N GLY A 44 -35.24 45.55 -2.92
CA GLY A 44 -36.05 45.68 -1.69
C GLY A 44 -37.21 44.66 -1.79
N SER A 45 -37.67 43.89 -0.79
CA SER A 45 -37.65 44.06 0.66
C SER A 45 -38.03 42.74 1.37
N ARG A 46 -37.43 42.55 2.55
CA ARG A 46 -37.90 41.92 3.82
C ARG A 46 -39.33 41.34 3.86
N SER A 47 -39.54 40.18 4.46
CA SER A 47 -39.70 39.92 5.92
C SER A 47 -40.09 38.42 6.04
N GLY A 48 -39.85 37.62 7.09
CA GLY A 48 -39.83 37.87 8.53
C GLY A 48 -40.68 36.77 9.21
N SER A 49 -40.02 35.88 9.96
CA SER A 49 -40.51 35.14 11.16
C SER A 49 -41.76 34.23 11.10
N SER A 50 -41.62 32.97 11.56
CA SER A 50 -42.08 32.54 12.90
C SER A 50 -42.25 31.00 13.02
N SER A 51 -41.53 30.42 13.99
CA SER A 51 -41.98 29.47 15.03
C SER A 51 -43.07 28.41 14.75
N ARG A 52 -42.76 27.13 15.03
CA ARG A 52 -43.41 26.37 16.13
C ARG A 52 -42.83 24.96 16.31
N ALA A 53 -42.64 24.62 17.58
CA ALA A 53 -42.47 23.27 18.11
C ALA A 53 -43.82 22.68 18.53
N THR A 54 -43.98 21.36 18.45
CA THR A 54 -44.93 20.51 19.21
C THR A 54 -44.42 19.06 19.12
N THR A 55 -43.93 18.41 20.18
CA THR A 55 -44.59 17.69 21.30
C THR A 55 -45.34 16.40 20.96
N ALA A 56 -44.79 15.31 21.54
CA ALA A 56 -45.44 14.23 22.31
C ALA A 56 -46.47 13.26 21.66
N GLY A 57 -46.29 11.97 21.96
CA GLY A 57 -47.32 10.94 21.77
C GLY A 57 -46.85 9.53 22.14
N ALA A 58 -47.06 9.14 23.40
CA ALA A 58 -46.77 7.82 23.97
C ALA A 58 -47.89 6.79 23.71
N ARG A 59 -47.55 5.48 23.82
CA ARG A 59 -48.34 4.29 24.27
C ARG A 59 -47.69 3.04 23.64
N GLY A 60 -47.48 1.88 24.25
CA GLY A 60 -47.84 1.35 25.56
C GLY A 60 -47.81 -0.19 25.49
N SER A 61 -46.96 -0.81 26.32
CA SER A 61 -47.08 -2.13 26.99
C SER A 61 -47.58 -3.39 26.25
N ARG A 62 -46.80 -4.48 26.32
CA ARG A 62 -47.20 -5.68 27.09
C ARG A 62 -46.05 -6.68 27.27
N ARG A 63 -45.84 -7.05 28.55
CA ARG A 63 -44.97 -8.11 29.06
C ARG A 63 -45.62 -9.49 28.82
N GLY A 64 -44.80 -10.51 28.59
CA GLY A 64 -45.22 -11.91 28.61
C GLY A 64 -44.07 -12.81 29.05
N ALA A 65 -43.91 -12.96 30.37
CA ALA A 65 -43.04 -13.96 30.98
C ALA A 65 -43.81 -15.27 31.14
N ARG A 66 -43.21 -16.40 30.77
CA ARG A 66 -43.63 -17.74 31.23
C ARG A 66 -42.41 -18.51 31.73
N ARG A 67 -42.48 -18.92 33.00
CA ARG A 67 -41.55 -19.81 33.71
C ARG A 67 -41.96 -21.27 33.49
N GLY A 68 -40.95 -22.12 33.26
CA GLY A 68 -40.70 -23.40 33.96
C GLY A 68 -41.67 -24.59 33.86
N ARG A 69 -41.15 -25.75 33.43
CA ARG A 69 -41.00 -27.02 34.20
C ARG A 69 -40.78 -28.20 33.24
N GLY A 70 -39.96 -29.19 33.64
CA GLY A 70 -39.98 -30.54 33.04
C GLY A 70 -38.65 -31.30 33.09
N ARG A 71 -38.58 -32.31 33.97
CA ARG A 71 -37.46 -33.26 34.21
C ARG A 71 -37.40 -34.38 33.15
N GLY A 72 -36.22 -34.99 33.02
CA GLY A 72 -35.97 -36.34 32.43
C GLY A 72 -34.56 -36.38 31.83
N GLY A 73 -33.56 -37.13 32.30
CA GLY A 73 -33.58 -38.53 32.74
C GLY A 73 -33.20 -39.43 31.56
N GLY A 74 -31.91 -39.54 31.20
CA GLY A 74 -31.50 -40.25 29.97
C GLY A 74 -30.03 -40.65 29.88
N LYS A 75 -29.69 -41.74 30.57
CA LYS A 75 -28.66 -42.78 30.32
C LYS A 75 -27.39 -42.41 29.52
N GLY A 76 -26.25 -42.51 30.22
CA GLY A 76 -24.91 -42.46 29.66
C GLY A 76 -24.66 -43.54 28.60
N ARG A 77 -24.13 -43.13 27.44
CA ARG A 77 -23.57 -44.01 26.42
C ARG A 77 -22.06 -44.02 26.56
N GLY A 78 -21.50 -45.20 26.84
CA GLY A 78 -20.07 -45.43 26.95
C GLY A 78 -19.31 -44.97 25.71
N ARG A 79 -18.27 -44.15 25.92
CA ARG A 79 -17.28 -43.81 24.92
C ARG A 79 -16.43 -45.05 24.61
N LYS A 80 -16.79 -45.80 23.55
CA LYS A 80 -15.84 -46.74 22.94
C LYS A 80 -14.66 -45.93 22.41
N ARG A 81 -13.49 -46.10 23.03
CA ARG A 81 -12.20 -45.60 22.54
C ARG A 81 -11.90 -46.32 21.22
N GLY A 82 -12.35 -45.75 20.11
CA GLY A 82 -11.91 -46.17 18.78
C GLY A 82 -10.42 -45.86 18.65
N ARG A 83 -9.61 -46.88 18.37
CA ARG A 83 -8.21 -46.75 17.95
C ARG A 83 -8.14 -45.69 16.84
N ALA A 84 -7.42 -44.60 17.11
CA ALA A 84 -7.10 -43.58 16.12
C ALA A 84 -6.13 -44.20 15.10
N GLY A 85 -6.68 -44.89 14.10
CA GLY A 85 -5.93 -45.22 12.89
C GLY A 85 -5.49 -43.92 12.24
N GLY A 86 -4.19 -43.65 12.27
CA GLY A 86 -3.58 -42.47 11.67
C GLY A 86 -3.94 -42.40 10.18
N ARG A 87 -4.91 -41.56 9.82
CA ARG A 87 -5.20 -41.26 8.43
C ARG A 87 -3.98 -40.55 7.86
N LYS A 88 -3.18 -41.27 7.05
CA LYS A 88 -2.09 -40.66 6.26
C LYS A 88 -2.66 -39.42 5.56
N ALA A 89 -2.02 -38.27 5.77
CA ALA A 89 -2.50 -37.00 5.24
C ALA A 89 -2.66 -37.10 3.72
N ARG A 90 -3.90 -36.98 3.22
CA ARG A 90 -4.20 -37.11 1.79
C ARG A 90 -3.51 -35.94 1.06
N VAL A 91 -2.67 -36.26 0.07
CA VAL A 91 -2.01 -35.25 -0.77
C VAL A 91 -3.04 -34.31 -1.39
N PRO A 92 -2.87 -32.97 -1.26
CA PRO A 92 -3.82 -32.00 -1.82
C PRO A 92 -4.06 -32.21 -3.32
N TYR A 93 -5.31 -31.99 -3.75
CA TYR A 93 -5.72 -32.24 -5.15
C TYR A 93 -4.89 -31.45 -6.18
N TRP A 94 -4.53 -30.20 -5.88
CA TRP A 94 -3.73 -29.36 -6.77
C TRP A 94 -2.33 -29.94 -7.01
N LYS A 95 -1.71 -30.52 -5.97
CA LYS A 95 -0.37 -31.12 -6.06
C LYS A 95 -0.36 -32.36 -6.96
N ARG A 96 -1.43 -33.15 -6.91
CA ARG A 96 -1.62 -34.31 -7.80
C ARG A 96 -1.76 -33.96 -9.29
N ASN A 97 -2.03 -32.70 -9.61
CA ASN A 97 -2.15 -32.22 -10.99
C ASN A 97 -0.93 -31.42 -11.47
N GLY A 98 0.21 -31.54 -10.76
CA GLY A 98 1.44 -30.83 -11.10
C GLY A 98 1.36 -29.32 -10.84
N CYS A 99 0.43 -28.86 -10.00
CA CYS A 99 0.45 -27.48 -9.52
C CYS A 99 1.33 -27.34 -8.29
N GLU A 100 1.83 -26.14 -8.06
CA GLU A 100 2.49 -25.73 -6.83
C GLU A 100 1.89 -24.43 -6.28
N GLU A 101 1.98 -24.24 -4.96
CA GLU A 101 1.53 -23.00 -4.31
C GLU A 101 2.53 -21.87 -4.59
N ILE A 102 2.02 -20.69 -4.90
CA ILE A 102 2.86 -19.51 -5.12
C ILE A 102 3.39 -19.02 -3.78
N TYR A 103 4.72 -19.03 -3.62
CA TYR A 103 5.36 -18.54 -2.41
C TYR A 103 5.99 -17.15 -2.57
N LEU A 104 6.12 -16.64 -3.81
CA LEU A 104 6.73 -15.33 -4.08
C LEU A 104 5.94 -14.18 -3.41
N PRO A 105 6.51 -13.44 -2.45
CA PRO A 105 5.83 -12.38 -1.68
C PRO A 105 5.07 -11.32 -2.51
N MET A 106 5.66 -10.89 -3.64
CA MET A 106 5.09 -9.91 -4.57
C MET A 106 3.81 -10.39 -5.26
N CYS A 107 3.62 -11.71 -5.37
CA CYS A 107 2.49 -12.33 -6.09
C CYS A 107 1.52 -13.04 -5.12
N LYS A 108 2.04 -13.65 -4.05
CA LYS A 108 1.28 -14.47 -3.10
C LYS A 108 0.17 -13.66 -2.44
N GLY A 109 -1.07 -14.04 -2.74
CA GLY A 109 -2.26 -13.35 -2.25
C GLY A 109 -2.48 -11.96 -2.86
N GLN A 110 -1.68 -11.53 -3.83
CA GLN A 110 -1.84 -10.23 -4.50
C GLN A 110 -2.56 -10.36 -5.86
N ILE A 111 -2.58 -11.56 -6.43
CA ILE A 111 -3.21 -11.90 -7.71
C ILE A 111 -4.45 -12.81 -7.49
N PRO A 112 -5.33 -13.01 -8.50
CA PRO A 112 -6.63 -13.68 -8.31
C PRO A 112 -6.55 -15.22 -8.21
N TYR A 113 -5.37 -15.81 -8.01
CA TYR A 113 -5.16 -17.24 -7.87
C TYR A 113 -3.99 -17.53 -6.92
N LYS A 114 -3.87 -18.81 -6.50
CA LYS A 114 -2.91 -19.25 -5.48
C LYS A 114 -1.91 -20.29 -5.96
N HIS A 115 -2.18 -20.93 -7.10
CA HIS A 115 -1.38 -22.05 -7.59
C HIS A 115 -0.89 -21.78 -9.02
N THR A 116 0.38 -22.10 -9.25
CA THR A 116 1.04 -22.02 -10.56
C THR A 116 1.48 -23.40 -11.02
N LYS A 117 1.98 -23.49 -12.25
CA LYS A 117 2.56 -24.68 -12.84
C LYS A 117 3.78 -24.24 -13.65
N LEU A 118 4.92 -24.82 -13.34
CA LEU A 118 6.20 -24.61 -14.04
C LEU A 118 6.56 -25.89 -14.84
N PRO A 119 7.34 -25.78 -15.93
CA PRO A 119 7.99 -24.58 -16.43
C PRO A 119 7.05 -23.52 -17.01
N ASN A 120 7.44 -22.25 -16.93
CA ASN A 120 6.75 -21.16 -17.64
C ASN A 120 7.27 -21.02 -19.09
N GLN A 121 6.70 -20.10 -19.86
CA GLN A 121 7.07 -19.85 -21.27
C GLN A 121 8.53 -19.37 -21.48
N PHE A 122 9.23 -19.03 -20.40
CA PHE A 122 10.64 -18.63 -20.40
C PHE A 122 11.55 -19.72 -19.84
N ASN A 123 11.07 -20.96 -19.75
CA ASN A 123 11.80 -22.13 -19.26
C ASN A 123 12.26 -22.05 -17.80
N HIS A 124 11.73 -21.13 -16.99
CA HIS A 124 11.97 -21.17 -15.55
C HIS A 124 11.25 -22.38 -14.95
N THR A 125 12.00 -23.28 -14.31
CA THR A 125 11.50 -24.52 -13.72
C THR A 125 11.21 -24.38 -12.22
N THR A 126 11.69 -23.30 -11.58
CA THR A 126 11.46 -23.03 -10.16
C THR A 126 11.00 -21.60 -9.93
N GLN A 127 10.21 -21.38 -8.86
CA GLN A 127 9.83 -20.02 -8.48
C GLN A 127 11.02 -19.19 -7.99
N ALA A 128 12.13 -19.80 -7.55
CA ALA A 128 13.35 -19.07 -7.19
C ALA A 128 14.00 -18.42 -8.42
N GLN A 129 13.98 -19.09 -9.58
CA GLN A 129 14.40 -18.46 -10.84
C GLN A 129 13.44 -17.35 -11.25
N VAL A 130 12.13 -17.58 -11.13
CA VAL A 130 11.11 -16.55 -11.39
C VAL A 130 11.29 -15.33 -10.48
N PHE A 131 11.63 -15.54 -9.21
CA PHE A 131 11.91 -14.48 -8.25
C PHE A 131 12.99 -13.53 -8.76
N ARG A 132 14.13 -14.07 -9.24
CA ARG A 132 15.24 -13.25 -9.76
C ARG A 132 14.81 -12.32 -10.89
N LYS A 133 13.88 -12.77 -11.75
CA LYS A 133 13.34 -11.95 -12.83
C LYS A 133 12.30 -10.93 -12.35
N LEU A 134 11.44 -11.31 -11.41
CA LEU A 134 10.38 -10.44 -10.88
C LEU A 134 10.87 -9.43 -9.83
N GLU A 135 12.00 -9.69 -9.19
CA GLU A 135 12.56 -8.84 -8.14
C GLU A 135 12.87 -7.43 -8.65
N SER A 136 13.52 -7.30 -9.81
CA SER A 136 13.82 -6.00 -10.42
C SER A 136 12.55 -5.25 -10.83
N LEU A 137 11.52 -5.97 -11.27
CA LEU A 137 10.24 -5.40 -11.69
C LEU A 137 9.30 -5.07 -10.51
N SER A 138 9.67 -5.47 -9.30
CA SER A 138 8.77 -5.36 -8.13
C SER A 138 8.45 -3.91 -7.74
N ILE A 139 9.32 -2.96 -8.08
CA ILE A 139 9.04 -1.51 -7.93
C ILE A 139 7.81 -1.06 -8.69
N TYR A 140 7.66 -1.54 -9.93
CA TYR A 140 6.56 -1.13 -10.81
C TYR A 140 5.26 -1.83 -10.40
N MET A 141 5.36 -3.02 -9.80
CA MET A 141 4.20 -3.81 -9.39
C MET A 141 3.46 -3.25 -8.18
N ASP A 142 4.06 -2.36 -7.39
CA ASP A 142 3.37 -1.68 -6.29
C ASP A 142 2.38 -0.64 -6.85
N ASN A 143 1.18 -0.59 -6.25
CA ASN A 143 -0.06 -0.13 -6.91
C ASN A 143 -0.12 1.40 -7.09
N TYR A 144 0.78 1.98 -7.86
CA TYR A 144 0.73 3.40 -8.20
C TYR A 144 -0.29 3.68 -9.30
N CYS A 145 -0.30 2.86 -10.36
CA CYS A 145 -1.12 3.11 -11.55
C CYS A 145 -2.24 2.09 -11.77
N SER A 146 -1.95 0.78 -11.70
CA SER A 146 -2.93 -0.29 -11.95
C SER A 146 -2.57 -1.59 -11.25
N ARG A 147 -3.57 -2.24 -10.65
CA ARG A 147 -3.44 -3.60 -10.11
C ARG A 147 -3.20 -4.62 -11.21
N ASN A 148 -3.60 -4.30 -12.44
CA ASN A 148 -3.43 -5.19 -13.58
C ASN A 148 -1.96 -5.34 -14.00
N LEU A 149 -1.08 -4.38 -13.69
CA LEU A 149 0.36 -4.53 -13.94
C LEU A 149 0.95 -5.70 -13.14
N ARG A 150 0.58 -5.83 -11.86
CA ARG A 150 0.97 -6.98 -11.04
C ARG A 150 0.36 -8.28 -11.55
N VAL A 151 -0.91 -8.26 -11.97
CA VAL A 151 -1.56 -9.45 -12.52
C VAL A 151 -0.90 -9.90 -13.82
N LEU A 152 -0.53 -8.96 -14.69
CA LEU A 152 0.21 -9.18 -15.93
C LEU A 152 1.54 -9.87 -15.62
N LEU A 153 2.43 -9.20 -14.88
CA LEU A 153 3.78 -9.68 -14.61
C LEU A 153 3.78 -11.01 -13.85
N CYS A 154 3.04 -11.11 -12.74
CA CYS A 154 2.96 -12.36 -12.01
C CYS A 154 2.39 -13.49 -12.87
N SER A 155 1.38 -13.25 -13.73
CA SER A 155 0.79 -14.32 -14.54
C SER A 155 1.62 -14.71 -15.76
N GLN A 156 2.53 -13.84 -16.22
CA GLN A 156 3.45 -14.13 -17.32
C GLN A 156 4.55 -15.10 -16.87
N PHE A 157 5.03 -14.96 -15.62
CA PHE A 157 6.09 -15.80 -15.05
C PHE A 157 5.59 -16.92 -14.12
N LEU A 158 4.43 -16.74 -13.46
CA LEU A 158 3.77 -17.75 -12.62
C LEU A 158 2.38 -18.07 -13.18
N PRO A 159 2.27 -18.67 -14.38
CA PRO A 159 0.98 -18.84 -15.04
C PRO A 159 0.03 -19.67 -14.18
N LYS A 160 -1.26 -19.32 -14.20
CA LYS A 160 -2.27 -19.92 -13.31
C LYS A 160 -2.43 -21.40 -13.62
N CYS A 161 -2.31 -22.26 -12.61
CA CYS A 161 -2.49 -23.69 -12.82
C CYS A 161 -3.91 -24.02 -13.29
N ASN A 162 -4.02 -24.95 -14.25
CA ASN A 162 -5.28 -25.42 -14.82
C ASN A 162 -5.40 -26.95 -14.70
N GLY A 163 -4.91 -27.50 -13.59
CA GLY A 163 -4.79 -28.94 -13.38
C GLY A 163 -3.86 -29.59 -14.40
N ARG A 164 -4.34 -30.67 -15.05
CA ARG A 164 -3.57 -31.38 -16.07
C ARG A 164 -3.43 -30.61 -17.39
N ARG A 165 -4.28 -29.62 -17.64
CA ARG A 165 -4.24 -28.80 -18.87
C ARG A 165 -3.08 -27.80 -18.83
N ALA A 166 -2.84 -27.17 -19.98
CA ALA A 166 -1.90 -26.05 -20.09
C ALA A 166 -2.24 -24.93 -19.08
N PRO A 167 -1.23 -24.33 -18.43
CA PRO A 167 -1.45 -23.24 -17.49
C PRO A 167 -1.93 -21.99 -18.23
N LYS A 168 -2.59 -21.08 -17.51
CA LYS A 168 -3.21 -19.89 -18.10
C LYS A 168 -2.30 -18.67 -17.93
N SER A 169 -1.84 -18.13 -19.05
CA SER A 169 -1.15 -16.83 -19.17
C SER A 169 -2.12 -15.64 -18.94
N PRO A 170 -1.64 -14.41 -18.77
CA PRO A 170 -2.49 -13.22 -18.71
C PRO A 170 -3.22 -13.01 -20.04
N CYS A 171 -4.42 -12.44 -19.97
CA CYS A 171 -5.19 -12.06 -21.15
C CYS A 171 -4.62 -10.79 -21.79
N LYS A 172 -4.81 -10.61 -23.11
CA LYS A 172 -4.49 -9.35 -23.81
C LYS A 172 -5.20 -8.16 -23.16
N SER A 173 -6.47 -8.32 -22.81
CA SER A 173 -7.26 -7.34 -22.04
C SER A 173 -6.66 -6.99 -20.67
N THR A 174 -5.94 -7.91 -20.01
CA THR A 174 -5.24 -7.62 -18.75
C THR A 174 -4.01 -6.76 -18.98
N CYS A 175 -3.26 -7.05 -20.05
CA CYS A 175 -2.12 -6.24 -20.46
C CYS A 175 -2.56 -4.84 -20.85
N LEU A 176 -3.61 -4.70 -21.69
CA LEU A 176 -4.13 -3.40 -22.11
C LEU A 176 -4.67 -2.57 -20.93
N ALA A 177 -5.38 -3.19 -19.99
CA ALA A 177 -5.85 -2.51 -18.77
C ALA A 177 -4.70 -2.06 -17.85
N ALA A 178 -3.53 -2.69 -17.94
CA ALA A 178 -2.33 -2.20 -17.28
C ALA A 178 -1.68 -1.05 -18.09
N LYS A 179 -1.53 -1.22 -19.41
CA LYS A 179 -0.96 -0.22 -20.33
C LYS A 179 -1.67 1.13 -20.21
N GLU A 180 -2.99 1.11 -20.28
CA GLU A 180 -3.86 2.29 -20.24
C GLU A 180 -3.55 3.23 -19.06
N LYS A 181 -3.21 2.66 -17.91
CA LYS A 181 -3.02 3.44 -16.67
C LYS A 181 -1.56 3.63 -16.29
N CYS A 182 -0.68 2.72 -16.73
CA CYS A 182 0.69 2.68 -16.26
C CYS A 182 1.71 3.18 -17.29
N ALA A 183 1.41 3.15 -18.59
CA ALA A 183 2.42 3.46 -19.62
C ALA A 183 3.03 4.86 -19.46
N ALA A 184 2.20 5.90 -19.36
CA ALA A 184 2.66 7.28 -19.18
C ALA A 184 3.46 7.45 -17.88
N THR A 185 2.89 7.03 -16.76
CA THR A 185 3.54 7.15 -15.44
C THR A 185 4.88 6.40 -15.35
N LEU A 186 4.99 5.22 -15.97
CA LEU A 186 6.23 4.46 -15.98
C LEU A 186 7.28 5.09 -16.92
N GLN A 187 6.85 5.66 -18.04
CA GLN A 187 7.74 6.42 -18.92
C GLN A 187 8.27 7.67 -18.20
N GLU A 188 7.39 8.47 -17.59
CA GLU A 188 7.74 9.75 -16.96
C GLU A 188 8.65 9.56 -15.73
N MET A 189 8.35 8.59 -14.86
CA MET A 189 9.09 8.42 -13.61
C MET A 189 10.31 7.51 -13.73
N PHE A 190 10.30 6.56 -14.69
CA PHE A 190 11.32 5.51 -14.77
C PHE A 190 11.93 5.36 -16.17
N GLY A 191 11.49 6.13 -17.18
CA GLY A 191 11.98 6.01 -18.56
C GLY A 191 11.61 4.68 -19.24
N ILE A 192 10.55 4.01 -18.78
CA ILE A 192 10.17 2.69 -19.29
C ILE A 192 9.21 2.80 -20.46
N GLU A 193 9.72 2.42 -21.64
CA GLU A 193 8.90 2.29 -22.84
C GLU A 193 8.08 1.00 -22.79
N TRP A 194 6.75 1.15 -22.70
CA TRP A 194 5.84 0.02 -22.51
C TRP A 194 5.99 -1.06 -23.57
N ASP A 195 6.11 -0.68 -24.84
CA ASP A 195 6.12 -1.62 -25.95
C ASP A 195 7.42 -2.43 -26.05
N ASN A 196 8.49 -2.01 -25.36
CA ASN A 196 9.74 -2.77 -25.26
C ASN A 196 9.69 -3.75 -24.07
N GLU A 197 9.17 -3.31 -22.92
CA GLU A 197 9.23 -4.09 -21.68
C GLU A 197 7.99 -4.97 -21.43
N PHE A 198 6.80 -4.48 -21.79
CA PHE A 198 5.50 -5.04 -21.41
C PHE A 198 4.53 -5.17 -22.59
N SER A 199 5.05 -5.35 -23.81
CA SER A 199 4.22 -5.47 -25.03
C SER A 199 3.06 -6.45 -24.86
N CYS A 200 1.88 -6.04 -25.35
CA CYS A 200 0.67 -6.85 -25.34
C CYS A 200 0.50 -7.68 -26.64
N GLU A 201 1.47 -7.62 -27.54
CA GLU A 201 1.43 -8.32 -28.82
C GLU A 201 1.48 -9.85 -28.64
N GLY A 202 0.83 -10.59 -29.55
CA GLY A 202 0.77 -12.05 -29.49
C GLY A 202 -0.08 -12.64 -28.34
N MET A 203 -0.61 -11.82 -27.43
CA MET A 203 -1.47 -12.29 -26.34
C MET A 203 -2.90 -12.62 -26.81
N SER A 204 -3.52 -13.63 -26.20
CA SER A 204 -4.90 -14.04 -26.46
C SER A 204 -5.84 -13.72 -25.30
N ASP A 205 -7.10 -13.40 -25.57
CA ASP A 205 -8.17 -13.30 -24.56
C ASP A 205 -8.89 -14.64 -24.29
N LYS A 206 -8.47 -15.73 -24.92
CA LYS A 206 -9.07 -17.06 -24.73
C LYS A 206 -8.36 -17.83 -23.62
N ARG A 207 -9.13 -18.34 -22.64
CA ARG A 207 -8.66 -19.25 -21.56
C ARG A 207 -7.45 -18.72 -20.75
N CYS A 208 -7.45 -17.43 -20.44
CA CYS A 208 -6.36 -16.72 -19.78
C CYS A 208 -6.77 -16.18 -18.39
N VAL A 209 -5.88 -15.44 -17.73
CA VAL A 209 -6.16 -14.67 -16.51
C VAL A 209 -6.59 -13.26 -16.90
N GLY A 210 -7.87 -12.95 -16.73
CA GLY A 210 -8.46 -11.66 -17.10
C GLY A 210 -8.20 -10.52 -16.11
N PRO A 211 -8.57 -9.29 -16.48
CA PRO A 211 -8.28 -8.10 -15.68
C PRO A 211 -9.04 -8.12 -14.35
N VAL A 212 -8.45 -7.49 -13.36
CA VAL A 212 -9.06 -7.23 -12.06
C VAL A 212 -9.46 -5.76 -11.96
N LYS A 213 -10.52 -5.49 -11.20
CA LYS A 213 -10.92 -4.11 -10.92
C LYS A 213 -9.83 -3.40 -10.12
N ASP A 214 -9.41 -2.24 -10.62
CA ASP A 214 -8.57 -1.33 -9.86
C ASP A 214 -9.32 -0.79 -8.66
N LYS A 215 -8.55 -0.53 -7.60
CA LYS A 215 -9.08 0.09 -6.39
C LYS A 215 -8.82 1.58 -6.50
N LYS A 216 -9.86 2.40 -6.39
CA LYS A 216 -9.70 3.84 -6.20
C LYS A 216 -9.46 4.11 -4.72
N CYS A 217 -8.41 4.88 -4.41
CA CYS A 217 -8.27 5.43 -3.07
C CYS A 217 -9.32 6.52 -2.86
N SER A 218 -9.86 6.65 -1.65
CA SER A 218 -10.78 7.74 -1.33
C SER A 218 -10.07 9.10 -1.37
N ASN A 219 -8.79 9.13 -1.01
CA ASN A 219 -7.94 10.31 -1.03
C ASN A 219 -6.77 10.04 -1.97
N GLU A 220 -6.47 11.03 -2.82
CA GLU A 220 -5.35 11.01 -3.76
C GLU A 220 -4.01 11.10 -3.02
N PHE A 221 -3.96 11.92 -1.96
CA PHE A 221 -2.77 12.10 -1.14
C PHE A 221 -2.84 11.33 0.18
N PRO A 222 -1.67 10.93 0.75
CA PRO A 222 -1.61 10.30 2.05
C PRO A 222 -2.21 11.18 3.14
N HIS A 223 -3.13 10.61 3.93
CA HIS A 223 -3.76 11.27 5.07
C HIS A 223 -3.67 10.36 6.29
N CYS A 224 -3.66 10.99 7.46
CA CYS A 224 -3.58 10.29 8.72
C CYS A 224 -4.86 9.53 9.04
N THR A 225 -4.69 8.26 9.41
CA THR A 225 -5.78 7.34 9.75
C THR A 225 -5.40 6.49 10.95
N LYS A 226 -6.40 5.97 11.67
CA LYS A 226 -6.19 5.15 12.86
C LYS A 226 -5.77 3.73 12.48
N ASN A 227 -4.63 3.27 12.99
CA ASN A 227 -4.06 1.94 12.72
C ASN A 227 -4.80 0.78 13.44
N ARG A 228 -5.84 1.05 14.24
CA ARG A 228 -6.58 0.04 15.02
C ARG A 228 -7.12 -1.16 14.22
N ARG A 229 -7.35 -0.96 12.91
CA ARG A 229 -7.84 -1.99 11.99
C ARG A 229 -6.73 -2.87 11.40
N VAL A 230 -5.46 -2.47 11.51
CA VAL A 230 -4.34 -3.33 11.15
C VAL A 230 -4.00 -4.21 12.35
N HIS A 231 -4.36 -5.49 12.28
CA HIS A 231 -4.34 -6.39 13.43
C HIS A 231 -2.94 -6.55 14.03
N ALA A 232 -1.90 -6.56 13.19
CA ALA A 232 -0.52 -6.64 13.61
C ALA A 232 -0.05 -5.41 14.42
N CYS A 233 -0.71 -4.25 14.24
CA CYS A 233 -0.24 -2.97 14.77
C CYS A 233 -1.01 -2.48 16.00
N ARG A 234 -2.00 -3.24 16.52
CA ARG A 234 -2.85 -2.80 17.64
C ARG A 234 -2.07 -2.52 18.94
N GLY A 235 -1.03 -3.29 19.20
CA GLY A 235 -0.19 -3.19 20.39
C GLY A 235 0.98 -2.19 20.26
N GLN A 236 1.11 -1.52 19.12
CA GLN A 236 2.20 -0.59 18.88
C GLN A 236 1.97 0.75 19.62
N PRO A 237 3.06 1.48 19.97
CA PRO A 237 2.96 2.75 20.70
C PRO A 237 2.23 3.83 19.88
N PHE A 238 2.37 3.80 18.56
CA PHE A 238 1.73 4.73 17.64
C PHE A 238 0.32 4.26 17.25
N LYS A 239 -0.64 5.19 17.26
CA LYS A 239 -2.06 4.89 16.96
C LYS A 239 -2.50 5.35 15.56
N TYR A 240 -1.70 6.18 14.91
CA TYR A 240 -1.99 6.76 13.60
C TYR A 240 -0.90 6.40 12.60
N GLY A 241 -1.30 6.22 11.36
CA GLY A 241 -0.41 6.12 10.21
C GLY A 241 -1.08 6.65 8.96
N ALA A 242 -0.36 6.72 7.84
CA ALA A 242 -0.87 7.33 6.62
C ALA A 242 -1.39 6.31 5.59
N LEU A 243 -2.51 6.64 4.92
CA LEU A 243 -3.02 5.96 3.73
C LEU A 243 -3.37 6.96 2.61
N PRO A 244 -3.23 6.61 1.33
CA PRO A 244 -2.51 5.44 0.84
C PRO A 244 -1.05 5.43 1.29
N ASN A 245 -0.51 4.26 1.58
CA ASN A 245 0.91 4.14 1.92
C ASN A 245 1.78 4.18 0.64
N MET A 246 3.11 4.21 0.80
CA MET A 246 4.09 4.21 -0.31
C MET A 246 4.06 2.98 -1.22
N PHE A 247 3.15 2.02 -1.01
CA PHE A 247 2.96 0.85 -1.87
C PHE A 247 1.60 0.88 -2.58
N GLY A 248 0.89 2.00 -2.53
CA GLY A 248 -0.43 2.20 -3.14
C GLY A 248 -1.56 1.48 -2.42
N GLN A 249 -1.37 1.08 -1.14
CA GLN A 249 -2.44 0.44 -0.37
C GLN A 249 -3.32 1.52 0.25
N CYS A 250 -4.56 1.67 -0.24
CA CYS A 250 -5.49 2.67 0.30
C CYS A 250 -6.29 2.19 1.52
N HIS A 251 -6.30 0.88 1.80
CA HIS A 251 -7.18 0.28 2.81
C HIS A 251 -6.42 -0.65 3.75
N THR A 252 -6.75 -0.57 5.04
CA THR A 252 -6.19 -1.48 6.07
C THR A 252 -6.43 -2.96 5.79
N TYR A 253 -7.46 -3.32 5.01
CA TYR A 253 -7.68 -4.69 4.53
C TYR A 253 -6.51 -5.19 3.67
N ASP A 254 -6.01 -4.37 2.75
CA ASP A 254 -4.91 -4.75 1.85
C ASP A 254 -3.60 -4.92 2.62
N ILE A 255 -3.38 -4.05 3.61
CA ILE A 255 -2.25 -4.16 4.53
C ILE A 255 -2.35 -5.45 5.35
N ASN A 256 -3.49 -5.74 5.97
CA ASN A 256 -3.69 -6.98 6.72
C ASN A 256 -3.43 -8.22 5.86
N LYS A 257 -3.87 -8.20 4.60
CA LYS A 257 -3.61 -9.29 3.64
C LYS A 257 -2.13 -9.46 3.37
N GLN A 258 -1.38 -8.38 3.22
CA GLN A 258 0.07 -8.43 3.05
C GLN A 258 0.78 -8.88 4.33
N MET A 259 0.33 -8.43 5.51
CA MET A 259 0.89 -8.81 6.81
C MET A 259 0.79 -10.31 7.12
N LEU A 260 -0.14 -11.03 6.48
CA LEU A 260 -0.21 -12.49 6.60
C LEU A 260 1.06 -13.19 6.11
N GLN A 261 1.82 -12.58 5.20
CA GLN A 261 3.08 -13.15 4.70
C GLN A 261 4.16 -13.18 5.80
N TYR A 262 4.15 -12.21 6.71
CA TYR A 262 5.09 -12.14 7.83
C TYR A 262 4.62 -12.93 9.06
N ARG A 263 3.44 -13.57 9.03
CA ARG A 263 2.84 -14.25 10.19
C ARG A 263 3.76 -15.32 10.78
N SER A 264 4.45 -16.09 9.94
CA SER A 264 5.38 -17.12 10.40
C SER A 264 6.61 -16.50 11.05
N LEU A 265 7.23 -15.50 10.41
CA LEU A 265 8.37 -14.78 10.97
C LEU A 265 8.03 -14.11 12.32
N ARG A 266 6.88 -13.44 12.41
CA ARG A 266 6.43 -12.81 13.67
C ARG A 266 6.28 -13.79 14.84
N ARG A 267 6.00 -15.06 14.56
CA ARG A 267 5.86 -16.09 15.60
C ARG A 267 7.20 -16.58 16.15
N THR A 268 8.27 -16.44 15.39
CA THR A 268 9.61 -16.84 15.85
C THR A 268 10.13 -15.87 16.89
N LYS A 269 9.58 -14.65 16.94
CA LYS A 269 10.00 -13.57 17.84
C LYS A 269 11.50 -13.29 17.73
N CYS A 270 12.06 -13.38 16.51
CA CYS A 270 13.48 -13.12 16.25
C CYS A 270 13.96 -11.74 16.71
N HIS A 271 13.07 -10.74 16.77
CA HIS A 271 13.38 -9.43 17.33
C HIS A 271 12.14 -8.79 17.98
N PRO A 272 12.25 -8.12 19.15
CA PRO A 272 11.11 -7.46 19.80
C PRO A 272 10.48 -6.34 18.96
N GLN A 273 11.27 -5.68 18.12
CA GLN A 273 10.84 -4.55 17.28
C GLN A 273 10.45 -4.94 15.84
N LEU A 274 10.29 -6.24 15.53
CA LEU A 274 9.86 -6.66 14.20
C LEU A 274 8.49 -6.07 13.83
N ASP A 275 7.54 -6.08 14.77
CA ASP A 275 6.21 -5.51 14.53
C ASP A 275 6.26 -3.98 14.36
N PHE A 276 7.19 -3.30 15.04
CA PHE A 276 7.41 -1.87 14.87
C PHE A 276 7.86 -1.54 13.44
N ILE A 277 8.86 -2.24 12.91
CA ILE A 277 9.33 -2.04 11.53
C ILE A 277 8.26 -2.39 10.50
N LEU A 278 7.58 -3.54 10.66
CA LEU A 278 6.51 -3.95 9.75
C LEU A 278 5.39 -2.89 9.70
N CYS A 279 4.95 -2.43 10.87
CA CYS A 279 3.90 -1.43 10.97
C CYS A 279 4.37 -0.05 10.51
N GLY A 280 5.57 0.42 10.86
CA GLY A 280 6.11 1.68 10.35
C GLY A 280 6.34 1.68 8.83
N THR A 281 6.54 0.51 8.23
CA THR A 281 6.67 0.36 6.77
C THR A 281 5.31 0.41 6.06
N HIS A 282 4.35 -0.36 6.55
CA HIS A 282 3.05 -0.54 5.88
C HIS A 282 1.98 0.44 6.35
N THR A 283 2.19 1.08 7.49
CA THR A 283 1.40 2.20 8.02
C THR A 283 2.36 3.29 8.51
N PRO A 284 3.03 4.01 7.58
CA PRO A 284 4.00 5.05 7.90
C PRO A 284 3.48 6.03 8.93
N PHE A 285 4.33 6.44 9.86
CA PHE A 285 3.97 7.22 11.04
C PHE A 285 3.48 8.60 10.61
N CYS A 286 2.36 9.06 11.15
CA CYS A 286 1.96 10.45 10.97
C CYS A 286 2.68 11.36 11.97
N VAL A 287 3.36 12.39 11.45
CA VAL A 287 4.02 13.44 12.23
C VAL A 287 3.42 14.79 11.81
N PHE A 288 3.57 15.83 12.62
CA PHE A 288 2.89 17.14 12.51
C PHE A 288 3.02 17.86 11.14
N ASP A 289 2.23 18.94 11.01
CA ASP A 289 1.70 19.66 9.82
C ASP A 289 2.56 19.83 8.53
N ASP A 290 3.88 19.62 8.54
CA ASP A 290 4.75 19.82 7.36
C ASP A 290 5.16 18.52 6.64
N ALA A 291 4.99 17.35 7.27
CA ALA A 291 5.29 16.05 6.67
C ALA A 291 4.12 15.08 6.92
N PRO A 292 3.34 14.68 5.90
CA PRO A 292 2.13 13.88 6.11
C PRO A 292 2.43 12.50 6.72
N PHE A 293 3.68 12.03 6.60
CA PHE A 293 4.17 10.82 7.26
C PHE A 293 5.70 10.74 7.30
N THR A 294 6.21 9.80 8.09
CA THR A 294 7.60 9.36 8.11
C THR A 294 7.71 7.83 8.34
N PHE A 295 8.93 7.31 8.34
CA PHE A 295 9.30 5.90 8.43
C PHE A 295 10.13 5.59 9.68
N PRO A 296 10.37 4.30 9.98
CA PRO A 296 11.32 3.92 11.00
C PRO A 296 12.72 4.43 10.65
N CYS A 297 13.56 4.67 11.65
CA CYS A 297 14.95 4.99 11.38
C CYS A 297 15.72 3.77 10.82
N LYS A 298 16.75 4.03 10.04
CA LYS A 298 17.61 3.02 9.40
C LYS A 298 18.25 2.08 10.42
N GLU A 299 18.67 2.59 11.56
CA GLU A 299 19.39 1.90 12.63
C GLU A 299 18.54 0.77 13.21
N ILE A 300 17.30 1.08 13.64
CA ILE A 300 16.39 0.06 14.15
C ILE A 300 15.97 -0.96 13.08
N CYS A 301 15.93 -0.55 11.80
CA CYS A 301 15.74 -1.52 10.72
C CYS A 301 16.93 -2.50 10.61
N GLN A 302 18.16 -2.00 10.72
CA GLN A 302 19.37 -2.83 10.62
C GLN A 302 19.42 -3.86 11.75
N GLU A 303 19.16 -3.45 12.99
CA GLU A 303 19.08 -4.35 14.15
C GLU A 303 18.05 -5.48 13.94
N VAL A 304 16.85 -5.12 13.46
CA VAL A 304 15.79 -6.10 13.16
C VAL A 304 16.23 -7.04 12.03
N ARG A 305 16.83 -6.51 10.96
CA ARG A 305 17.29 -7.32 9.83
C ARG A 305 18.34 -8.32 10.27
N GLU A 306 19.36 -7.88 10.99
CA GLU A 306 20.44 -8.75 11.49
C GLU A 306 19.91 -9.90 12.34
N SER A 307 18.92 -9.62 13.19
CA SER A 307 18.31 -10.63 14.05
C SER A 307 17.34 -11.59 13.33
N CYS A 308 16.63 -11.11 12.30
CA CYS A 308 15.52 -11.84 11.68
C CYS A 308 15.81 -12.41 10.29
N GLU A 309 16.87 -11.98 9.60
CA GLU A 309 17.09 -12.33 8.19
C GLU A 309 17.34 -13.82 7.98
N ALA A 310 18.17 -14.45 8.83
CA ALA A 310 18.44 -15.89 8.73
C ALA A 310 17.16 -16.72 8.86
N GLU A 311 16.30 -16.36 9.81
CA GLU A 311 15.02 -17.02 10.04
C GLU A 311 14.02 -16.74 8.90
N TYR A 312 14.03 -15.52 8.34
CA TYR A 312 13.25 -15.22 7.15
C TYR A 312 13.66 -16.09 5.96
N LYS A 313 14.96 -16.22 5.69
CA LYS A 313 15.49 -17.09 4.61
C LYS A 313 15.03 -18.53 4.80
N ARG A 314 15.19 -19.06 6.02
CA ARG A 314 14.78 -20.43 6.39
C ARG A 314 13.28 -20.68 6.15
N LEU A 315 12.43 -19.71 6.46
CA LEU A 315 10.98 -19.81 6.32
C LEU A 315 10.47 -19.58 4.89
N ASN A 316 11.24 -18.88 4.05
CA ASN A 316 10.78 -18.40 2.74
C ASN A 316 11.64 -18.91 1.59
N HIS A 317 12.00 -20.20 1.59
CA HIS A 317 12.70 -20.85 0.48
C HIS A 317 14.02 -20.15 0.09
N ASN A 318 14.78 -19.69 1.09
CA ASN A 318 16.05 -18.96 0.93
C ASN A 318 15.93 -17.67 0.10
N LEU A 319 14.73 -17.09 0.00
CA LEU A 319 14.57 -15.76 -0.59
C LEU A 319 15.30 -14.70 0.26
N PRO A 320 15.88 -13.67 -0.37
CA PRO A 320 16.56 -12.59 0.34
C PRO A 320 15.57 -11.76 1.17
N TRP A 321 16.12 -10.97 2.10
CA TRP A 321 15.32 -10.06 2.93
C TRP A 321 14.39 -9.19 2.08
N PRO A 322 13.10 -9.04 2.46
CA PRO A 322 12.10 -8.39 1.61
C PRO A 322 12.53 -6.99 1.17
N ARG A 323 12.39 -6.70 -0.13
CA ARG A 323 12.74 -5.40 -0.70
C ARG A 323 12.07 -4.21 0.01
N LYS A 324 10.81 -4.39 0.44
CA LYS A 324 10.05 -3.37 1.18
C LYS A 324 10.58 -3.08 2.59
N LEU A 325 11.47 -3.93 3.12
CA LEU A 325 12.08 -3.82 4.44
C LEU A 325 13.60 -3.61 4.33
N GLN A 326 14.10 -3.23 3.15
CA GLN A 326 15.52 -2.96 2.97
C GLN A 326 15.87 -1.60 3.58
N CYS A 327 16.78 -1.60 4.55
CA CYS A 327 17.00 -0.44 5.41
C CYS A 327 17.58 0.79 4.71
N HIS A 328 18.13 0.65 3.49
CA HIS A 328 18.62 1.79 2.72
C HIS A 328 17.50 2.74 2.25
N ILE A 329 16.24 2.31 2.31
CA ILE A 329 15.10 3.16 1.96
C ILE A 329 14.65 4.07 3.12
N TYR A 330 15.22 3.90 4.31
CA TYR A 330 14.83 4.64 5.50
C TYR A 330 15.84 5.73 5.86
N PRO A 331 15.39 6.86 6.44
CA PRO A 331 16.29 7.92 6.89
C PRO A 331 17.17 7.43 8.05
N ALA A 332 18.39 7.94 8.11
CA ALA A 332 19.21 7.83 9.32
C ALA A 332 18.68 8.77 10.40
N SER A 333 18.91 8.41 11.67
CA SER A 333 18.43 9.16 12.83
C SER A 333 19.07 10.54 12.98
N ASP A 334 20.27 10.73 12.45
CA ASP A 334 21.02 11.98 12.42
C ASP A 334 20.68 12.86 11.20
N ASN A 335 19.81 12.41 10.30
CA ASN A 335 19.44 13.16 9.11
C ASN A 335 18.58 14.37 9.47
N THR A 336 19.13 15.57 9.26
CA THR A 336 18.49 16.84 9.57
C THR A 336 17.36 17.22 8.62
N GLN A 337 17.33 16.64 7.41
CA GLN A 337 16.31 16.91 6.38
C GLN A 337 15.10 15.97 6.49
N GLN A 338 15.32 14.72 6.89
CA GLN A 338 14.28 13.69 6.96
C GLN A 338 14.23 13.06 8.35
N ARG A 339 13.29 13.54 9.18
CA ARG A 339 13.01 12.94 10.48
C ARG A 339 12.54 11.49 10.32
N CYS A 340 12.85 10.62 11.26
CA CYS A 340 12.38 9.24 11.35
C CYS A 340 11.95 8.89 12.79
N VAL A 341 11.46 7.67 13.03
CA VAL A 341 10.92 7.26 14.34
C VAL A 341 11.66 6.05 14.91
N MET A 342 12.05 6.15 16.18
CA MET A 342 12.58 5.05 16.99
C MET A 342 11.51 4.46 17.91
N PRO A 343 11.61 3.18 18.35
CA PRO A 343 10.59 2.54 19.19
C PRO A 343 10.32 3.20 20.54
N ASN A 344 11.32 3.89 21.09
CA ASN A 344 11.26 4.60 22.37
C ASN A 344 10.70 6.03 22.24
N THR A 345 10.41 6.50 21.03
CA THR A 345 9.83 7.82 20.81
C THR A 345 8.32 7.77 21.04
N THR A 346 7.83 8.44 22.07
CA THR A 346 6.37 8.60 22.27
C THR A 346 5.82 9.55 21.21
N MET A 347 5.15 8.99 20.19
CA MET A 347 4.49 9.79 19.16
C MET A 347 3.10 10.24 19.62
N THR A 348 2.99 11.47 20.11
CA THR A 348 1.70 12.14 20.32
C THR A 348 1.26 12.79 19.01
N TYR A 349 0.30 12.20 18.30
CA TYR A 349 -0.42 12.94 17.27
C TYR A 349 -1.36 13.93 17.95
N THR A 350 -0.96 15.20 18.07
CA THR A 350 -1.90 16.27 18.43
C THR A 350 -2.58 16.73 17.14
N HIS A 351 -3.87 16.44 17.02
CA HIS A 351 -4.68 17.02 15.95
C HIS A 351 -4.66 18.53 16.20
N GLY A 352 -4.08 19.30 15.29
CA GLY A 352 -3.98 20.75 15.43
C GLY A 352 -5.33 21.37 15.79
N ARG A 353 -5.45 21.83 17.05
CA ARG A 353 -6.23 23.05 17.31
C ARG A 353 -5.32 24.17 16.83
N ARG A 354 -5.61 24.73 15.66
CA ARG A 354 -5.10 26.05 15.30
C ARG A 354 -5.70 27.02 16.32
N GLY A 355 -4.84 27.61 17.15
CA GLY A 355 -5.15 28.83 17.89
C GLY A 355 -5.02 30.03 16.98
#